data_AF-A0A962FTF6-F1
#
_entry.id   AF-A0A962FTF6-F1
#
_cell.length_a   1.000
_cell.length_b   1.000
_cell.length_c   1.000
_cell.angle_alpha   90.00
_cell.angle_beta   90.00
_cell.angle_gamma   90.00
#
_symmetry.space_group_name_H-M   'P 1'
#
loop_
_entity.id
_entity.type
_entity.pdbx_description
1 polymer ?
#
loop_
_entity_poly.entity_id
_entity_poly.type
_entity_poly.pdbx_seq_one_letter_code
_entity_poly.pdbx_strand_id
1 'polypeptide(L)'
;MFSKLFRKSSLKLLPSPKTDRRAMEIAYARLFSGEDGKKVLAHLQAMTFLRAFPAEADDSQLRYVEGQRALVATIMRMIEAGRRPE
;
A
#
# COMPACT_ATOMS: atom_id res chain seq x y z
N MET A 1 14.07 18.56 5.70
CA MET A 1 13.36 18.26 6.97
C MET A 1 12.93 16.77 7.12
N PHE A 2 13.28 15.86 6.18
CA PHE A 2 12.98 14.42 6.26
C PHE A 2 14.07 13.56 6.93
N SER A 3 15.25 14.13 7.24
CA SER A 3 16.42 13.37 7.71
C SER A 3 16.39 12.95 9.18
N LYS A 4 15.39 13.40 9.97
CA LYS A 4 15.30 13.10 11.41
C LYS A 4 14.32 11.97 11.77
N LEU A 5 13.56 11.42 10.83
CA LEU A 5 12.60 10.34 11.13
C LEU A 5 13.19 8.91 11.04
N PHE A 6 14.36 8.74 10.43
CA PHE A 6 15.02 7.44 10.33
C PHE A 6 16.00 7.25 11.48
N ARG A 7 15.46 7.09 12.69
CA ARG A 7 16.25 6.61 13.84
C ARG A 7 16.59 5.14 13.59
N LYS A 8 17.66 4.90 12.83
CA LYS A 8 18.47 3.66 12.78
C LYS A 8 17.67 2.34 12.84
N SER A 9 16.68 2.15 11.96
CA SER A 9 16.25 0.80 11.62
C SER A 9 16.91 0.42 10.30
N SER A 10 17.76 -0.59 10.37
CA SER A 10 18.42 -1.21 9.22
C SER A 10 17.39 -2.00 8.41
N LEU A 11 16.43 -1.32 7.78
CA LEU A 11 15.56 -1.93 6.78
C LEU A 11 16.45 -2.28 5.58
N LYS A 12 17.00 -3.51 5.60
CA LYS A 12 17.60 -4.11 4.42
C LYS A 12 16.49 -4.17 3.37
N LEU A 13 16.68 -3.46 2.26
CA LEU A 13 15.83 -3.63 1.10
C LEU A 13 15.81 -5.12 0.75
N LEU A 14 14.62 -5.70 0.67
CA LEU A 14 14.48 -7.05 0.16
C LEU A 14 14.99 -7.05 -1.29
N PRO A 15 15.63 -8.15 -1.75
CA PRO A 15 16.05 -8.25 -3.14
C PRO A 15 14.84 -7.99 -4.03
N SER A 16 15.03 -7.23 -5.11
CA SER A 16 13.96 -7.01 -6.09
C SER A 16 13.47 -8.37 -6.56
N PRO A 17 12.18 -8.70 -6.42
CA PRO A 17 11.67 -9.93 -7.00
C PRO A 17 11.96 -9.89 -8.51
N LYS A 18 12.42 -11.02 -9.08
CA LYS A 18 12.34 -11.19 -10.53
C LYS A 18 10.84 -11.21 -10.85
N THR A 19 10.39 -10.17 -11.54
CA THR A 19 8.97 -9.78 -11.57
C THR A 19 8.13 -10.69 -12.47
N ASP A 20 7.84 -11.90 -12.00
CA ASP A 20 6.64 -12.59 -12.48
C ASP A 20 5.44 -11.89 -11.86
N ARG A 21 4.77 -11.11 -12.70
CA ARG A 21 3.57 -10.34 -12.34
C ARG A 21 2.49 -11.23 -11.75
N ARG A 22 2.27 -12.42 -12.32
CA ARG A 22 1.22 -13.35 -11.92
C ARG A 22 1.53 -13.96 -10.56
N ALA A 23 2.77 -14.39 -10.34
CA ALA A 23 3.21 -14.87 -9.04
C ALA A 23 3.01 -13.83 -7.93
N MET A 24 3.26 -12.55 -8.22
CA MET A 24 2.99 -11.47 -7.26
C MET A 24 1.50 -11.28 -7.00
N GLU A 25 0.66 -11.27 -8.03
CA GLU A 25 -0.80 -11.16 -7.85
C GLU A 25 -1.34 -12.27 -6.94
N ILE A 26 -0.94 -13.53 -7.19
CA ILE A 26 -1.29 -14.67 -6.34
C ILE A 26 -0.78 -14.49 -4.90
N ALA A 27 0.46 -14.03 -4.73
CA ALA A 27 1.04 -13.79 -3.41
C ALA A 27 0.27 -12.72 -2.62
N TYR A 28 -0.13 -11.62 -3.28
CA TYR A 28 -0.96 -10.58 -2.68
C TYR A 28 -2.33 -11.13 -2.29
N ALA A 29 -3.01 -11.84 -3.20
CA ALA A 29 -4.32 -12.43 -2.92
C ALA A 29 -4.28 -13.39 -1.72
N ARG A 30 -3.26 -14.26 -1.65
CA ARG A 30 -3.05 -15.20 -0.54
C ARG A 30 -2.72 -14.50 0.77
N LEU A 31 -1.85 -13.49 0.75
CA LEU A 31 -1.47 -12.77 1.97
C LEU A 31 -2.67 -12.04 2.59
N PHE A 32 -3.46 -11.36 1.75
CA PHE A 32 -4.59 -10.55 2.20
C PHE A 32 -5.90 -11.33 2.39
N SER A 33 -5.91 -12.65 2.18
CA SER A 33 -7.04 -13.51 2.54
C SER A 33 -7.02 -13.94 4.02
N GLY A 34 -5.84 -13.89 4.67
CA GLY A 34 -5.68 -14.18 6.09
C GLY A 34 -6.20 -13.05 7.00
N GLU A 35 -6.49 -13.37 8.26
CA GLU A 35 -7.08 -12.43 9.23
C GLU A 35 -6.23 -11.16 9.43
N ASP A 36 -4.91 -11.31 9.61
CA ASP A 36 -4.04 -10.15 9.78
C ASP A 36 -3.89 -9.35 8.48
N GLY A 37 -3.91 -10.01 7.32
CA GLY A 37 -3.95 -9.34 6.02
C GLY A 37 -5.19 -8.45 5.89
N LYS A 38 -6.37 -8.96 6.26
CA LYS A 38 -7.62 -8.17 6.28
C LYS A 38 -7.52 -6.96 7.21
N LYS A 39 -7.00 -7.13 8.44
CA LYS A 39 -6.80 -6.03 9.39
C LYS A 39 -5.88 -4.95 8.83
N VAL A 40 -4.75 -5.33 8.24
CA VAL A 40 -3.80 -4.40 7.62
C VAL A 40 -4.44 -3.67 6.45
N LEU A 41 -5.17 -4.37 5.57
CA LEU A 41 -5.84 -3.73 4.44
C LEU A 41 -6.89 -2.72 4.90
N ALA A 42 -7.71 -3.07 5.90
CA ALA A 42 -8.70 -2.16 6.48
C ALA A 42 -8.04 -0.92 7.08
N HIS A 43 -6.91 -1.10 7.79
CA HIS A 43 -6.14 0.01 8.35
C HIS A 43 -5.58 0.94 7.25
N LEU A 44 -5.00 0.38 6.18
CA LEU A 44 -4.50 1.16 5.04
C LEU A 44 -5.60 1.95 4.34
N GLN A 45 -6.79 1.34 4.17
CA GLN A 45 -7.95 2.02 3.59
C GLN A 45 -8.42 3.18 4.47
N ALA A 46 -8.47 2.97 5.79
CA ALA A 46 -8.84 4.01 6.74
C ALA A 46 -7.85 5.20 6.73
N MET A 47 -6.55 4.91 6.66
CA MET A 47 -5.51 5.95 6.61
C MET A 47 -5.53 6.81 5.34
N THR A 48 -6.05 6.27 4.23
CA THR A 48 -5.90 6.88 2.89
C THR A 48 -7.22 7.35 2.29
N PHE A 49 -8.24 6.49 2.22
CA PHE A 49 -9.53 6.81 1.61
C PHE A 49 -10.50 7.48 2.56
N LEU A 50 -10.45 7.13 3.86
CA LEU A 50 -11.37 7.69 4.87
C LEU A 50 -10.82 8.94 5.55
N ARG A 51 -9.70 9.47 5.08
CA ARG A 51 -9.06 10.66 5.64
C ARG A 51 -9.61 11.92 4.98
N ALA A 52 -10.24 12.77 5.79
CA ALA A 52 -10.69 14.11 5.40
C ALA A 52 -9.54 15.12 5.49
N PHE A 53 -9.58 16.13 4.62
CA PHE A 53 -8.66 17.28 4.62
C PHE A 53 -9.47 18.57 4.66
N PRO A 54 -8.98 19.61 5.37
CA PRO A 54 -9.62 20.92 5.38
C PRO A 54 -9.54 21.58 4.01
N ALA A 55 -10.38 22.59 3.76
CA ALA A 55 -10.39 23.33 2.50
C ALA A 55 -9.07 24.09 2.27
N GLU A 56 -8.39 24.45 3.35
CA GLU A 56 -7.12 25.17 3.39
C GLU A 56 -5.91 24.23 3.30
N ALA A 57 -6.12 22.92 3.05
CA ALA A 57 -5.03 21.96 2.91
C ALA A 57 -4.12 22.34 1.74
N ASP A 58 -2.81 22.31 1.99
CA ASP A 58 -1.84 22.66 0.97
C ASP A 58 -1.79 21.62 -0.16
N ASP A 59 -1.57 22.10 -1.38
CA ASP A 59 -1.44 21.31 -2.59
C ASP A 59 -0.43 20.16 -2.45
N SER A 60 0.70 20.39 -1.79
CA SER A 60 1.72 19.37 -1.60
C SER A 60 1.24 18.24 -0.69
N GLN A 61 0.41 18.56 0.31
CA GLN A 61 -0.19 17.58 1.21
C GLN A 61 -1.24 16.73 0.47
N LEU A 62 -2.08 17.37 -0.35
CA LEU A 62 -3.09 16.68 -1.15
C LEU A 62 -2.45 15.70 -2.15
N ARG A 63 -1.40 16.13 -2.88
CA ARG A 63 -0.65 15.27 -3.80
C ARG A 63 0.05 14.12 -3.10
N TYR A 64 0.63 14.38 -1.93
CA TYR A 64 1.26 13.32 -1.14
C TYR A 64 0.27 12.23 -0.75
N VAL A 65 -0.93 12.61 -0.31
CA VAL A 65 -2.00 11.68 0.07
C VAL A 65 -2.54 10.94 -1.14
N GLU A 66 -2.66 11.61 -2.28
CA GLU A 66 -3.08 10.96 -3.52
C GLU A 66 -2.09 9.88 -3.96
N GLY A 67 -0.78 10.10 -3.79
CA GLY A 67 0.23 9.07 -3.98
C GLY A 67 0.01 7.84 -3.07
N GLN A 68 -0.40 8.05 -1.82
CA GLN A 68 -0.73 6.95 -0.91
C GLN A 68 -2.00 6.20 -1.36
N ARG A 69 -3.04 6.91 -1.79
CA ARG A 69 -4.27 6.29 -2.32
C ARG A 69 -3.99 5.45 -3.57
N ALA A 70 -3.18 5.96 -4.49
CA ALA A 70 -2.76 5.22 -5.67
C ALA A 70 -2.01 3.92 -5.32
N LEU A 71 -1.17 3.95 -4.28
CA LEU A 71 -0.47 2.75 -3.78
C LEU A 71 -1.45 1.72 -3.20
N VAL A 72 -2.38 2.14 -2.34
CA VAL A 72 -3.37 1.24 -1.74
C VAL A 72 -4.32 0.69 -2.81
N ALA A 73 -4.75 1.50 -3.77
CA ALA A 73 -5.53 1.05 -4.92
C ALA A 73 -4.75 0.01 -5.76
N THR A 74 -3.43 0.16 -5.88
CA THR A 74 -2.59 -0.83 -6.56
C THR A 74 -2.56 -2.15 -5.80
N ILE A 75 -2.39 -2.14 -4.47
CA ILE A 75 -2.49 -3.34 -3.63
C ILE A 75 -3.85 -4.04 -3.85
N MET A 76 -4.95 -3.28 -3.83
CA MET A 76 -6.29 -3.84 -4.06
C MET A 76 -6.42 -4.49 -5.45
N ARG A 77 -5.87 -3.87 -6.51
CA ARG A 77 -5.83 -4.45 -7.85
C ARG A 77 -4.99 -5.73 -7.91
N MET A 78 -3.85 -5.80 -7.22
CA MET A 78 -3.05 -7.04 -7.12
C MET A 78 -3.86 -8.19 -6.52
N ILE A 79 -4.55 -7.91 -5.41
CA ILE A 79 -5.36 -8.88 -4.68
C ILE A 79 -6.47 -9.41 -5.59
N GLU A 80 -7.18 -8.50 -6.27
CA GLU A 80 -8.29 -8.86 -7.15
C GLU A 80 -7.81 -9.69 -8.35
N ALA A 81 -6.72 -9.27 -9.00
CA ALA A 81 -6.13 -10.02 -10.11
C ALA A 81 -5.68 -11.44 -9.69
N GLY A 82 -5.10 -11.57 -8.49
CA GLY A 82 -4.63 -12.86 -7.96
C GLY A 82 -5.74 -13.84 -7.59
N ARG A 83 -6.98 -13.37 -7.44
CA ARG A 83 -8.16 -14.23 -7.16
C ARG A 83 -8.77 -14.83 -8.42
N ARG A 84 -8.50 -14.25 -9.59
CA ARG A 84 -9.07 -14.74 -10.86
C ARG A 84 -8.31 -16.00 -11.32
N PRO A 85 -9.02 -17.09 -11.68
CA PRO A 85 -8.38 -18.19 -12.40
C PRO A 85 -7.92 -17.71 -13.79
N GLU A 86 -6.91 -18.39 -14.36
CA GLU A 86 -6.39 -18.10 -15.70
C GLU A 86 -7.38 -18.49 -16.81
#